data_AF-A0A1I7SCF8-F1
#
_entry.id   AF-A0A1I7SCF8-F1
#
_cell.length_a   1.000
_cell.length_b   1.000
_cell.length_c   1.000
_cell.angle_alpha   90.00
_cell.angle_beta   90.00
_cell.angle_gamma   90.00
#
_symmetry.space_group_name_H-M   'P 1'
#
loop_
_entity.id
_entity.type
_entity.pdbx_description
1 polymer ?
#
loop_
_entity_poly.entity_id
_entity_poly.type
_entity_poly.pdbx_seq_one_letter_code
_entity_poly.pdbx_strand_id
1 'polypeptide(L)'
;MELPDPFLPGAISLLDQLDKRMMVMLRDGKTLIGDLRTIDQFANLVLHNTLERIYVDNFYGDIPRGMFLIRGENVVLAGELTEDEPKGLTKVSLEEILRMQKVKQEEKEERDKARRTINWVRFVSVAPGKAQNFRVLSRFFSDFRPQVSRSSSRMSTESTGPTQHNVVFVLGPPGSGKGTQCARIQEKFGFVHLSAGDLLRAERQREGSEFGELIETHIKNGSIVPVEITCKLIENAMLAAGDAQGFLVDGFPRNKNNLDGWQKEMNDKTKVHFVLYLSAPLEVCVKRCLGRSQGRADDNEESLQKRIVTYNEQTLPIIEYYRDLGMVREISSEPGPDQVFADVEKVFNDAGFKSH
;
A
#
# COMPACT_ATOMS: atom_id res chain seq x y z
N MET A 1 -47.51 -7.32 -17.38
CA MET A 1 -46.36 -8.07 -17.91
C MET A 1 -45.48 -8.35 -16.71
N GLU A 2 -45.61 -9.54 -16.13
CA GLU A 2 -44.78 -9.96 -14.99
C GLU A 2 -43.36 -10.22 -15.50
N LEU A 3 -42.36 -9.64 -14.82
CA LEU A 3 -40.95 -9.84 -15.15
C LEU A 3 -40.48 -11.20 -14.62
N PRO A 4 -39.57 -11.89 -15.33
CA PRO A 4 -39.10 -13.21 -14.93
C PRO A 4 -38.15 -13.14 -13.72
N ASP A 5 -38.33 -14.07 -12.79
CA ASP A 5 -37.45 -14.36 -11.66
C ASP A 5 -36.25 -15.23 -12.16
N PRO A 6 -34.99 -15.02 -11.72
CA PRO A 6 -34.52 -14.19 -10.62
C PRO A 6 -34.33 -12.73 -11.04
N PHE A 7 -35.10 -11.83 -10.43
CA PHE A 7 -34.89 -10.39 -10.54
C PHE A 7 -33.58 -10.04 -9.80
N LEU A 8 -32.51 -9.76 -10.54
CA LEU A 8 -31.28 -9.21 -9.97
C LEU A 8 -31.58 -7.76 -9.54
N PRO A 9 -31.62 -7.42 -8.24
CA PRO A 9 -31.93 -6.07 -7.79
C PRO A 9 -30.76 -5.14 -8.15
N GLY A 10 -30.86 -4.48 -9.30
CA GLY A 10 -29.99 -3.34 -9.64
C GLY A 10 -30.45 -2.07 -8.91
N ALA A 11 -29.77 -0.94 -9.12
CA ALA A 11 -30.11 0.35 -8.51
C ALA A 11 -31.60 0.76 -8.65
N ILE A 12 -32.27 0.29 -9.71
CA ILE A 12 -33.70 0.50 -9.97
C ILE A 12 -34.58 -0.12 -8.87
N SER A 13 -34.17 -1.21 -8.23
CA SER A 13 -34.93 -1.84 -7.14
C SER A 13 -34.95 -1.03 -5.85
N LEU A 14 -34.07 -0.03 -5.73
CA LEU A 14 -34.02 0.87 -4.57
C LEU A 14 -35.06 1.99 -4.66
N LEU A 15 -35.66 2.24 -5.83
CA LEU A 15 -36.74 3.24 -5.96
C LEU A 15 -37.93 2.85 -5.07
N ASP A 16 -38.27 1.56 -5.04
CA ASP A 16 -39.32 1.01 -4.18
C ASP A 16 -38.97 1.01 -2.69
N GLN A 17 -37.73 1.42 -2.35
CA GLN A 17 -37.23 1.52 -0.99
C GLN A 17 -37.16 2.97 -0.48
N LEU A 18 -37.61 3.95 -1.28
CA LEU A 18 -37.71 5.33 -0.85
C LEU A 18 -38.62 5.46 0.39
N ASP A 19 -38.23 6.36 1.28
CA ASP A 19 -38.84 6.63 2.59
C ASP A 19 -38.85 5.45 3.57
N LYS A 20 -38.20 4.33 3.23
CA LYS A 20 -38.02 3.21 4.13
C LYS A 20 -36.75 3.33 4.96
N ARG A 21 -36.78 2.65 6.11
CA ARG A 21 -35.63 2.47 6.98
C ARG A 21 -34.67 1.47 6.33
N MET A 22 -33.46 1.92 6.01
CA MET A 22 -32.46 1.11 5.32
C MET A 22 -31.25 0.88 6.21
N MET A 23 -30.75 -0.36 6.21
CA MET A 23 -29.40 -0.69 6.64
C MET A 23 -28.49 -0.74 5.41
N VAL A 24 -27.39 0.01 5.45
CA VAL A 24 -26.40 0.11 4.38
C VAL A 24 -25.03 -0.22 4.95
N MET A 25 -24.42 -1.29 4.44
CA MET A 25 -23.05 -1.69 4.78
C MET A 25 -22.08 -1.11 3.74
N LEU A 26 -21.06 -0.42 4.22
CA LEU A 26 -20.05 0.23 3.39
C LEU A 26 -18.79 -0.63 3.23
N ARG A 27 -18.00 -0.33 2.20
CA ARG A 27 -16.73 -1.02 1.90
C ARG A 27 -15.67 -0.85 2.99
N ASP A 28 -15.70 0.24 3.74
CA ASP A 28 -14.83 0.48 4.89
C ASP A 28 -15.25 -0.28 6.16
N GLY A 29 -16.34 -1.07 6.07
CA GLY A 29 -16.87 -1.88 7.16
C GLY A 29 -17.91 -1.17 8.03
N LYS A 30 -18.22 0.10 7.77
CA LYS A 30 -19.27 0.81 8.52
C LYS A 30 -20.65 0.29 8.18
N THR A 31 -21.52 0.24 9.19
CA THR A 31 -22.96 0.01 9.02
C THR A 31 -23.71 1.28 9.30
N LEU A 32 -24.41 1.81 8.31
CA LEU A 32 -25.31 2.95 8.44
C LEU A 32 -26.76 2.47 8.46
N ILE A 33 -27.58 3.06 9.31
CA ILE A 33 -29.02 2.81 9.38
C ILE A 33 -29.72 4.17 9.29
N GLY A 34 -30.62 4.36 8.33
CA GLY A 34 -31.32 5.64 8.17
C GLY A 34 -32.46 5.55 7.18
N ASP A 35 -33.22 6.64 7.05
CA ASP A 35 -34.36 6.72 6.15
C ASP A 35 -33.87 7.10 4.75
N LEU A 36 -34.12 6.27 3.74
CA LEU A 36 -33.68 6.54 2.37
C LEU A 36 -34.53 7.64 1.74
N ARG A 37 -33.90 8.78 1.37
CA ARG A 37 -34.62 9.95 0.83
C ARG A 37 -34.45 10.17 -0.66
N THR A 38 -33.29 9.82 -1.20
CA THR A 38 -33.08 9.89 -2.63
C THR A 38 -32.04 8.87 -3.05
N ILE A 39 -32.19 8.43 -4.30
CA ILE A 39 -31.23 7.65 -5.04
C ILE A 39 -31.07 8.26 -6.42
N ASP A 40 -29.88 8.14 -6.99
CA ASP A 40 -29.67 8.46 -8.40
C ASP A 40 -29.41 7.20 -9.24
N GLN A 41 -29.22 7.40 -10.54
CA GLN A 41 -28.91 6.33 -11.50
C GLN A 41 -27.59 5.58 -11.22
N PHE A 42 -26.73 6.14 -10.36
CA PHE A 42 -25.45 5.55 -9.95
C PHE A 42 -25.55 4.88 -8.56
N ALA A 43 -26.76 4.74 -8.01
CA ALA A 43 -27.01 4.24 -6.66
C ALA A 43 -26.34 5.07 -5.55
N ASN A 44 -26.10 6.37 -5.77
CA ASN A 44 -25.75 7.26 -4.67
C ASN A 44 -26.98 7.45 -3.79
N LEU A 45 -26.83 7.23 -2.48
CA LEU A 45 -27.93 7.22 -1.52
C LEU A 45 -27.85 8.44 -0.61
N VAL A 46 -28.99 9.07 -0.31
CA VAL A 46 -29.09 10.00 0.81
C VAL A 46 -29.92 9.37 1.90
N LEU A 47 -29.32 9.20 3.07
CA LEU A 47 -29.99 8.78 4.27
C LEU A 47 -30.26 9.99 5.18
N HIS A 48 -31.46 10.05 5.74
CA HIS A 48 -31.83 10.98 6.81
C HIS A 48 -32.00 10.22 8.13
N ASN A 49 -31.97 10.92 9.27
CA ASN A 49 -32.01 10.30 10.60
C ASN A 49 -31.02 9.15 10.76
N THR A 50 -29.84 9.31 10.16
CA THR A 50 -28.84 8.26 10.03
C THR A 50 -28.13 8.02 11.34
N LEU A 51 -27.96 6.75 11.69
CA LEU A 51 -27.15 6.23 12.77
C LEU A 51 -26.05 5.37 12.17
N GLU A 52 -24.82 5.49 12.68
CA GLU A 52 -23.77 4.50 12.43
C GLU A 52 -23.80 3.48 13.56
N ARG A 53 -24.05 2.21 13.22
CA ARG A 53 -24.09 1.13 14.18
C ARG A 53 -22.77 0.38 14.21
N ILE A 54 -22.18 0.31 15.40
CA ILE A 54 -20.95 -0.44 15.67
C ILE A 54 -21.33 -1.76 16.33
N TYR A 55 -20.73 -2.85 15.86
CA TYR A 55 -20.91 -4.19 16.40
C TYR A 55 -19.59 -4.70 17.00
N VAL A 56 -19.64 -5.18 18.24
CA VAL A 56 -18.50 -5.79 18.92
C VAL A 56 -18.97 -7.04 19.68
N ASP A 57 -18.67 -8.22 19.14
CA ASP A 57 -19.11 -9.51 19.69
C ASP A 57 -20.63 -9.58 19.80
N ASN A 58 -21.15 -9.69 21.03
CA ASN A 58 -22.60 -9.74 21.30
C ASN A 58 -23.18 -8.37 21.63
N PHE A 59 -22.43 -7.28 21.41
CA PHE A 59 -22.84 -5.92 21.75
C PHE A 59 -22.96 -5.03 20.51
N TYR A 60 -23.82 -4.02 20.59
CA TYR A 60 -23.89 -2.96 19.59
C TYR A 60 -24.13 -1.58 20.22
N GLY A 61 -23.73 -0.54 19.51
CA GLY A 61 -24.01 0.85 19.88
C GLY A 61 -24.20 1.73 18.65
N ASP A 62 -24.95 2.82 18.82
CA ASP A 62 -25.38 3.70 17.73
C ASP A 62 -24.73 5.09 17.87
N ILE A 63 -24.14 5.60 16.79
CA ILE A 63 -23.62 6.97 16.70
C ILE A 63 -24.57 7.80 15.82
N PRO A 64 -25.17 8.89 16.32
CA PRO A 64 -26.00 9.75 15.49
C PRO A 64 -25.15 10.48 14.44
N ARG A 65 -25.55 10.37 13.16
CA ARG A 65 -24.90 11.01 12.01
C ARG A 65 -25.80 12.05 11.31
N GLY A 66 -27.11 11.94 11.45
CA GLY A 66 -28.05 12.90 10.86
C GLY A 66 -28.27 12.66 9.37
N MET A 67 -27.94 13.64 8.52
CA MET A 67 -28.03 13.48 7.06
C MET A 67 -26.71 12.95 6.52
N PHE A 68 -26.76 11.91 5.69
CA PHE A 68 -25.57 11.24 5.18
C PHE A 68 -25.69 10.95 3.68
N LEU A 69 -24.72 11.42 2.89
CA LEU A 69 -24.62 11.14 1.46
C LEU A 69 -23.62 9.98 1.25
N ILE A 70 -24.09 8.91 0.64
CA ILE A 70 -23.34 7.69 0.38
C ILE A 70 -23.12 7.56 -1.13
N ARG A 71 -21.89 7.36 -1.56
CA ARG A 71 -21.60 7.03 -2.96
C ARG A 71 -21.94 5.57 -3.25
N GLY A 72 -22.60 5.30 -4.38
CA GLY A 72 -23.06 3.94 -4.74
C GLY A 72 -21.93 2.92 -4.81
N GLU A 73 -20.74 3.30 -5.32
CA GLU A 73 -19.55 2.44 -5.38
C GLU A 73 -19.03 1.95 -4.01
N ASN A 74 -19.39 2.67 -2.95
CA ASN A 74 -19.01 2.35 -1.57
C ASN A 74 -20.04 1.47 -0.87
N VAL A 75 -21.22 1.27 -1.45
CA VAL A 75 -22.26 0.39 -0.92
C VAL A 75 -21.88 -1.06 -1.24
N VAL A 76 -21.74 -1.88 -0.20
CA VAL A 76 -21.52 -3.33 -0.34
C VAL A 76 -22.85 -4.07 -0.32
N LEU A 77 -23.71 -3.69 0.64
CA LEU A 77 -25.01 -4.29 0.83
C LEU A 77 -25.97 -3.22 1.35
N ALA A 78 -27.20 -3.21 0.83
CA ALA A 78 -28.28 -2.40 1.35
C ALA A 78 -29.53 -3.26 1.48
N GLY A 79 -30.28 -3.08 2.57
CA GLY A 79 -31.52 -3.81 2.81
C GLY A 79 -32.49 -3.00 3.66
N GLU A 80 -33.77 -3.19 3.41
CA GLU A 80 -34.84 -2.66 4.25
C GLU A 80 -34.73 -3.27 5.65
N LEU A 81 -34.80 -2.42 6.66
CA LEU A 81 -34.76 -2.81 8.06
C LEU A 81 -36.18 -2.73 8.63
N THR A 82 -36.77 -3.89 8.94
CA THR A 82 -38.12 -3.97 9.53
C THR A 82 -38.13 -3.78 11.05
N GLU A 83 -37.00 -4.10 11.71
CA GLU A 83 -36.81 -3.96 13.16
C GLU A 83 -35.50 -3.20 13.43
N ASP A 84 -35.58 -2.08 14.16
CA ASP A 84 -34.42 -1.23 14.45
C ASP A 84 -33.41 -1.92 15.40
N GLU A 85 -33.83 -2.90 16.20
CA GLU A 85 -32.98 -3.60 17.16
C GLU A 85 -32.62 -5.00 16.67
N PRO A 86 -31.32 -5.34 16.58
CA PRO A 86 -30.88 -6.64 16.12
C PRO A 86 -31.13 -7.72 17.19
N LYS A 87 -31.67 -8.87 16.76
CA LYS A 87 -31.94 -10.01 17.66
C LYS A 87 -30.65 -10.65 18.15
N GLY A 88 -30.59 -10.93 19.46
CA GLY A 88 -29.47 -11.63 20.08
C GLY A 88 -28.25 -10.76 20.39
N LEU A 89 -28.34 -9.44 20.24
CA LEU A 89 -27.30 -8.50 20.63
C LEU A 89 -27.78 -7.59 21.77
N THR A 90 -26.86 -7.19 22.64
CA THR A 90 -27.10 -6.28 23.74
C THR A 90 -26.68 -4.86 23.37
N LYS A 91 -27.60 -3.90 23.49
CA LYS A 91 -27.29 -2.48 23.27
C LYS A 91 -26.46 -1.93 24.43
N VAL A 92 -25.39 -1.21 24.14
CA VAL A 92 -24.54 -0.54 25.13
C VAL A 92 -24.41 0.96 24.82
N SER A 93 -23.83 1.70 25.76
CA SER A 93 -23.59 3.14 25.58
C SER A 93 -22.53 3.41 24.50
N LEU A 94 -22.52 4.64 23.96
CA LEU A 94 -21.53 5.07 22.97
C LEU A 94 -20.09 4.95 23.49
N GLU A 95 -19.86 5.38 24.74
CA GLU A 95 -18.54 5.31 25.35
C GLU A 95 -18.08 3.85 25.51
N GLU A 96 -19.00 2.97 25.89
CA GLU A 96 -18.73 1.56 26.10
C GLU A 96 -18.45 0.82 24.79
N ILE A 97 -19.25 1.02 23.73
CA ILE A 97 -19.02 0.36 22.44
C ILE A 97 -17.70 0.80 21.80
N LEU A 98 -17.36 2.10 21.90
CA LEU A 98 -16.10 2.63 21.37
C LEU A 98 -14.89 2.06 22.13
N ARG A 99 -15.01 1.92 23.46
CA ARG A 99 -13.99 1.26 24.28
C ARG A 99 -13.80 -0.21 23.87
N MET A 100 -14.89 -0.96 23.72
CA MET A 100 -14.85 -2.37 23.30
C MET A 100 -14.24 -2.51 21.89
N GLN A 101 -14.64 -1.64 20.95
CA GLN A 101 -14.10 -1.63 19.59
C GLN A 101 -12.59 -1.40 19.59
N LYS A 102 -12.09 -0.46 20.40
CA LYS A 102 -10.67 -0.16 20.53
C LYS A 102 -9.88 -1.37 21.05
N VAL A 103 -10.33 -1.98 22.15
CA VAL A 103 -9.69 -3.18 22.73
C VAL A 103 -9.63 -4.31 21.70
N LYS A 104 -10.74 -4.57 21.00
CA LYS A 104 -10.79 -5.64 19.99
C LYS A 104 -9.90 -5.37 18.78
N GLN A 105 -9.73 -4.10 18.42
CA GLN A 105 -8.80 -3.70 17.36
C GLN A 105 -7.34 -3.93 17.79
N GLU A 106 -6.99 -3.57 19.02
CA GLU A 106 -5.66 -3.84 19.61
C GLU A 106 -5.37 -5.35 19.68
N GLU A 107 -6.32 -6.16 20.17
CA GLU A 107 -6.20 -7.62 20.20
C GLU A 107 -6.05 -8.24 18.80
N LYS A 108 -6.80 -7.73 17.81
CA LYS A 108 -6.68 -8.17 16.43
C LYS A 108 -5.29 -7.83 15.88
N GLU A 109 -4.77 -6.64 16.17
CA GLU A 109 -3.43 -6.23 15.77
C GLU A 109 -2.35 -7.09 16.42
N GLU A 110 -2.46 -7.40 17.71
CA GLU A 110 -1.56 -8.31 18.42
C GLU A 110 -1.62 -9.74 17.87
N ARG A 111 -2.83 -10.25 17.63
CA ARG A 111 -3.04 -11.57 17.03
C ARG A 111 -2.50 -11.63 15.60
N ASP A 112 -2.67 -10.58 14.81
CA ASP A 112 -2.11 -10.50 13.46
C ASP A 112 -0.58 -10.41 13.51
N LYS A 113 0.00 -9.67 14.47
CA LYS A 113 1.45 -9.69 14.74
C LYS A 113 1.92 -11.10 15.10
N ALA A 114 1.26 -11.78 16.04
CA ALA A 114 1.60 -13.14 16.46
C ALA A 114 1.46 -14.16 15.31
N ARG A 115 0.38 -14.08 14.52
CA ARG A 115 0.15 -14.91 13.34
C ARG A 115 1.24 -14.67 12.28
N ARG A 116 1.66 -13.42 12.08
CA ARG A 116 2.79 -13.07 11.21
C ARG A 116 4.09 -13.66 11.73
N THR A 117 4.38 -13.58 13.02
CA THR A 117 5.57 -14.21 13.64
C THR A 117 5.56 -15.73 13.46
N ILE A 118 4.43 -16.40 13.71
CA ILE A 118 4.31 -17.86 13.53
C ILE A 118 4.45 -18.25 12.06
N ASN A 119 3.79 -17.53 11.14
CA ASN A 119 3.93 -17.77 9.71
C ASN A 119 5.36 -17.51 9.23
N TRP A 120 6.05 -16.53 9.79
CA TRP A 120 7.45 -16.25 9.53
C TRP A 120 8.36 -17.39 10.02
N VAL A 121 8.17 -17.87 11.26
CA VAL A 121 8.93 -19.04 11.80
C VAL A 121 8.68 -20.29 10.95
N ARG A 122 7.42 -20.55 10.54
CA ARG A 122 7.09 -21.66 9.63
C ARG A 122 7.73 -21.49 8.25
N PHE A 123 7.71 -20.29 7.68
CA PHE A 123 8.34 -20.01 6.40
C PHE A 123 9.86 -20.25 6.44
N VAL A 124 10.53 -19.83 7.50
CA VAL A 124 11.96 -20.09 7.74
C VAL A 124 12.23 -21.60 7.93
N SER A 125 11.30 -22.33 8.53
CA SER A 125 11.44 -23.78 8.78
C SER A 125 11.15 -24.67 7.55
N VAL A 126 10.48 -24.14 6.52
CA VAL A 126 10.03 -24.88 5.32
C VAL A 126 10.91 -24.58 4.09
N ALA A 127 12.02 -23.85 4.24
CA ALA A 127 13.02 -23.68 3.19
C ALA A 127 14.24 -24.58 3.46
N PRO A 128 14.28 -25.86 2.98
CA PRO A 128 15.48 -26.66 3.06
C PRO A 128 16.43 -26.19 1.97
N GLY A 129 17.58 -25.65 2.40
CA GLY A 129 18.70 -25.38 1.50
C GLY A 129 19.00 -23.91 1.26
N LYS A 130 19.43 -23.21 2.32
CA LYS A 130 20.50 -22.18 2.29
C LYS A 130 20.81 -21.72 3.73
N ALA A 131 21.12 -22.68 4.59
CA ALA A 131 21.77 -22.44 5.87
C ALA A 131 23.29 -22.58 5.67
N GLN A 132 23.91 -21.60 5.01
CA GLN A 132 25.35 -21.37 5.06
C GLN A 132 25.59 -19.88 5.25
N ASN A 133 25.46 -19.42 6.49
CA ASN A 133 26.25 -18.37 7.15
C ASN A 133 25.56 -17.87 8.42
N PHE A 134 25.36 -18.76 9.38
CA PHE A 134 25.27 -18.37 10.78
C PHE A 134 26.09 -19.36 11.61
N ARG A 135 27.34 -18.99 11.87
CA ARG A 135 28.17 -19.60 12.91
C ARG A 135 28.74 -18.49 13.78
N VAL A 136 27.89 -18.00 14.69
CA VAL A 136 28.28 -17.78 16.08
C VAL A 136 27.19 -18.42 16.93
N LEU A 137 27.35 -19.72 17.22
CA LEU A 137 27.13 -20.34 18.53
C LEU A 137 27.28 -21.87 18.43
N SER A 138 28.14 -22.39 19.29
CA SER A 138 28.43 -23.79 19.64
C SER A 138 29.20 -24.66 18.63
N ARG A 139 30.47 -24.87 19.00
CA ARG A 139 31.28 -26.06 18.73
C ARG A 139 30.50 -27.31 19.16
N PHE A 140 30.27 -28.26 18.25
CA PHE A 140 30.30 -29.70 18.57
C PHE A 140 30.33 -30.53 17.28
N PHE A 141 31.29 -31.45 17.26
CA PHE A 141 31.60 -32.54 16.33
C PHE A 141 32.22 -32.26 14.95
N SER A 142 33.48 -32.67 14.90
CA SER A 142 34.38 -32.97 13.80
C SER A 142 34.00 -34.27 13.07
N ASP A 143 34.66 -34.47 11.93
CA ASP A 143 34.83 -35.72 11.20
C ASP A 143 33.69 -36.14 10.27
N PHE A 144 33.77 -35.70 9.02
CA PHE A 144 33.90 -36.62 7.87
C PHE A 144 34.28 -35.83 6.61
N ARG A 145 35.43 -36.17 6.01
CA ARG A 145 35.86 -35.73 4.68
C ARG A 145 35.88 -36.97 3.79
N PRO A 146 35.40 -36.89 2.54
CA PRO A 146 36.16 -37.55 1.48
C PRO A 146 36.45 -36.60 0.32
N GLN A 147 37.68 -36.70 -0.18
CA GLN A 147 38.14 -36.12 -1.43
C GLN A 147 37.60 -36.93 -2.62
N VAL A 148 37.24 -36.25 -3.71
CA VAL A 148 37.45 -36.77 -5.07
C VAL A 148 37.88 -35.64 -6.00
N SER A 149 38.86 -35.97 -6.82
CA SER A 149 39.65 -35.13 -7.71
C SER A 149 39.07 -34.96 -9.12
N ARG A 150 39.36 -33.79 -9.70
CA ARG A 150 39.72 -33.48 -11.10
C ARG A 150 38.74 -33.72 -12.26
N SER A 151 38.43 -32.57 -12.88
CA SER A 151 38.41 -32.26 -14.33
C SER A 151 37.47 -33.01 -15.27
N SER A 152 36.48 -32.29 -15.83
CA SER A 152 36.54 -31.79 -17.21
C SER A 152 35.27 -31.00 -17.53
N SER A 153 35.45 -29.82 -18.14
CA SER A 153 34.50 -29.08 -18.99
C SER A 153 33.08 -29.65 -19.11
N ARG A 154 32.12 -28.99 -18.45
CA ARG A 154 30.71 -29.02 -18.86
C ARG A 154 30.16 -27.61 -18.79
N MET A 155 29.73 -27.13 -19.95
CA MET A 155 28.77 -26.06 -20.13
C MET A 155 27.67 -26.23 -19.07
N SER A 156 27.65 -25.36 -18.07
CA SER A 156 26.58 -25.32 -17.09
C SER A 156 25.45 -24.50 -17.68
N THR A 157 24.45 -25.19 -18.21
CA THR A 157 23.08 -24.66 -18.28
C THR A 157 22.68 -24.32 -16.84
N GLU A 158 22.79 -23.04 -16.48
CA GLU A 158 22.32 -22.55 -15.19
C GLU A 158 20.80 -22.71 -15.11
N SER A 159 20.37 -23.20 -13.95
CA SER A 159 18.98 -23.42 -13.59
C SER A 159 18.19 -22.12 -13.66
N THR A 160 17.30 -22.00 -14.62
CA THR A 160 16.32 -20.91 -14.72
C THR A 160 15.21 -21.13 -13.69
N GLY A 161 15.51 -20.89 -12.42
CA GLY A 161 14.49 -20.37 -11.51
C GLY A 161 14.17 -18.93 -11.93
N PRO A 162 12.95 -18.41 -11.69
CA PRO A 162 12.64 -17.02 -12.01
C PRO A 162 13.62 -16.11 -11.27
N THR A 163 14.44 -15.37 -12.00
CA THR A 163 15.37 -14.39 -11.45
C THR A 163 14.54 -13.23 -10.91
N GLN A 164 14.51 -13.07 -9.58
CA GLN A 164 13.82 -11.95 -8.97
C GLN A 164 14.50 -10.63 -9.35
N HIS A 165 13.70 -9.59 -9.62
CA HIS A 165 14.23 -8.26 -9.88
C HIS A 165 14.76 -7.61 -8.59
N ASN A 166 15.97 -7.03 -8.64
CA ASN A 166 16.51 -6.26 -7.52
C ASN A 166 15.70 -4.97 -7.35
N VAL A 167 15.20 -4.71 -6.15
CA VAL A 167 14.40 -3.51 -5.84
C VAL A 167 14.98 -2.75 -4.66
N VAL A 168 15.06 -1.44 -4.80
CA VAL A 168 15.28 -0.49 -3.71
C VAL A 168 14.08 0.46 -3.67
N PHE A 169 13.41 0.55 -2.53
CA PHE A 169 12.37 1.56 -2.35
C PHE A 169 13.01 2.90 -2.04
N VAL A 170 12.53 3.97 -2.68
CA VAL A 170 13.02 5.33 -2.41
C VAL A 170 11.90 6.14 -1.78
N LEU A 171 12.04 6.42 -0.49
CA LEU A 171 11.02 7.10 0.32
C LEU A 171 11.56 8.39 0.94
N GLY A 172 10.63 9.26 1.34
CA GLY A 172 10.92 10.51 2.02
C GLY A 172 9.87 11.59 1.75
N PRO A 173 9.92 12.72 2.48
CA PRO A 173 8.89 13.75 2.38
C PRO A 173 8.81 14.35 0.95
N PRO A 174 7.67 14.97 0.58
CA PRO A 174 7.58 15.80 -0.62
C PRO A 174 8.75 16.80 -0.65
N GLY A 175 9.45 16.95 -1.78
CA GLY A 175 10.57 17.92 -1.85
C GLY A 175 11.93 17.43 -1.33
N SER A 176 12.05 16.19 -0.82
CA SER A 176 13.32 15.64 -0.33
C SER A 176 14.38 15.31 -1.40
N GLY A 177 14.07 15.48 -2.69
CA GLY A 177 15.03 15.25 -3.78
C GLY A 177 15.13 13.81 -4.31
N LYS A 178 14.15 12.94 -4.00
CA LYS A 178 14.10 11.54 -4.50
C LYS A 178 14.38 11.38 -5.99
N GLY A 179 13.63 12.07 -6.84
CA GLY A 179 13.82 11.99 -8.30
C GLY A 179 15.22 12.42 -8.76
N THR A 180 15.79 13.46 -8.12
CA THR A 180 17.16 13.92 -8.41
C THR A 180 18.18 12.82 -8.09
N GLN A 181 18.06 12.17 -6.93
CA GLN A 181 18.97 11.09 -6.55
C GLN A 181 18.73 9.83 -7.39
N CYS A 182 17.47 9.50 -7.72
CA CYS A 182 17.14 8.36 -8.59
C CYS A 182 17.78 8.49 -9.98
N ALA A 183 17.74 9.67 -10.59
CA ALA A 183 18.39 9.92 -11.87
C ALA A 183 19.90 9.66 -11.83
N ARG A 184 20.57 10.09 -10.74
CA ARG A 184 22.00 9.87 -10.55
C ARG A 184 22.34 8.41 -10.26
N ILE A 185 21.52 7.71 -9.48
CA ILE A 185 21.70 6.27 -9.24
C ILE A 185 21.53 5.50 -10.57
N GLN A 186 20.56 5.87 -11.39
CA GLN A 186 20.35 5.27 -12.71
C GLN A 186 21.59 5.42 -13.60
N GLU A 187 22.14 6.63 -13.68
CA GLU A 187 23.37 6.89 -14.45
C GLU A 187 24.59 6.10 -13.92
N LYS A 188 24.77 6.04 -12.60
CA LYS A 188 25.96 5.45 -11.98
C LYS A 188 25.91 3.93 -11.85
N PHE A 189 24.74 3.34 -11.58
CA PHE A 189 24.58 1.93 -11.21
C PHE A 189 23.71 1.14 -12.21
N GLY A 190 23.18 1.76 -13.27
CA GLY A 190 22.30 1.13 -14.26
C GLY A 190 20.98 0.60 -13.69
N PHE A 191 20.52 1.19 -12.60
CA PHE A 191 19.16 0.97 -12.11
C PHE A 191 18.16 1.73 -12.96
N VAL A 192 16.93 1.23 -13.07
CA VAL A 192 15.83 1.95 -13.73
C VAL A 192 14.95 2.64 -12.69
N HIS A 193 14.72 3.94 -12.87
CA HIS A 193 13.84 4.73 -12.01
C HIS A 193 12.36 4.52 -12.36
N LEU A 194 11.59 3.95 -11.43
CA LEU A 194 10.16 3.73 -11.53
C LEU A 194 9.43 4.58 -10.49
N SER A 195 8.98 5.77 -10.89
CA SER A 195 8.12 6.62 -10.05
C SER A 195 6.67 6.16 -10.17
N ALA A 196 6.09 5.65 -9.07
CA ALA A 196 4.70 5.18 -9.07
C ALA A 196 3.71 6.29 -9.47
N GLY A 197 3.99 7.54 -9.06
CA GLY A 197 3.17 8.68 -9.44
C GLY A 197 3.27 9.04 -10.93
N ASP A 198 4.44 8.87 -11.55
CA ASP A 198 4.62 9.10 -12.99
C ASP A 198 3.98 7.98 -13.81
N LEU A 199 4.12 6.72 -13.39
CA LEU A 199 3.45 5.58 -14.03
C LEU A 199 1.92 5.75 -14.04
N LEU A 200 1.33 6.16 -12.92
CA LEU A 200 -0.11 6.44 -12.85
C LEU A 200 -0.53 7.59 -13.78
N ARG A 201 0.27 8.67 -13.85
CA ARG A 201 -0.02 9.80 -14.76
C ARG A 201 0.11 9.42 -16.23
N ALA A 202 1.12 8.62 -16.58
CA ALA A 202 1.33 8.14 -17.94
C ALA A 202 0.20 7.19 -18.37
N GLU A 203 -0.18 6.24 -17.51
CA GLU A 203 -1.25 5.29 -17.81
C GLU A 203 -2.61 5.96 -17.97
N ARG A 204 -2.86 7.03 -17.20
CA ARG A 204 -4.04 7.89 -17.34
C ARG A 204 -4.13 8.56 -18.71
N GLN A 205 -2.99 9.00 -19.27
CA GLN A 205 -2.95 9.70 -20.56
C GLN A 205 -2.84 8.74 -21.76
N ARG A 206 -2.66 7.45 -21.52
CA ARG A 206 -2.47 6.45 -22.57
C ARG A 206 -3.80 6.15 -23.28
N GLU A 207 -3.85 6.41 -24.58
CA GLU A 207 -5.01 6.09 -25.41
C GLU A 207 -5.28 4.58 -25.41
N GLY A 208 -6.55 4.19 -25.23
CA GLY A 208 -6.95 2.78 -25.12
C GLY A 208 -6.51 2.08 -23.82
N SER A 209 -6.14 2.85 -22.79
CA SER A 209 -5.79 2.30 -21.48
C SER A 209 -6.98 1.63 -20.78
N GLU A 210 -6.78 0.39 -20.33
CA GLU A 210 -7.75 -0.36 -19.51
C GLU A 210 -7.97 0.32 -18.14
N PHE A 211 -6.97 1.05 -17.64
CA PHE A 211 -7.00 1.70 -16.33
C PHE A 211 -7.18 3.22 -16.41
N GLY A 212 -7.19 3.83 -17.59
CA GLY A 212 -7.11 5.27 -17.78
C GLY A 212 -8.22 6.05 -17.08
N GLU A 213 -9.48 5.63 -17.30
CA GLU A 213 -10.67 6.26 -16.71
C GLU A 213 -10.77 6.02 -15.19
N LEU A 214 -10.37 4.83 -14.73
CA LEU A 214 -10.34 4.48 -13.31
C LEU A 214 -9.29 5.33 -12.57
N ILE A 215 -8.09 5.47 -13.13
CA ILE A 215 -7.01 6.29 -12.57
C ILE A 215 -7.40 7.78 -12.59
N GLU A 216 -8.00 8.28 -13.68
CA GLU A 216 -8.53 9.65 -13.79
C GLU A 216 -9.51 9.96 -12.64
N THR A 217 -10.47 9.06 -12.41
CA THR A 217 -11.49 9.18 -11.37
C THR A 217 -10.88 9.23 -9.98
N HIS A 218 -9.94 8.34 -9.68
CA HIS A 218 -9.27 8.30 -8.37
C HIS A 218 -8.40 9.53 -8.11
N ILE A 219 -7.61 9.96 -9.11
CA ILE A 219 -6.74 11.13 -8.99
C ILE A 219 -7.56 12.42 -8.81
N LYS A 220 -8.62 12.62 -9.61
CA LYS A 220 -9.50 13.81 -9.48
C LYS A 220 -10.21 13.86 -8.13
N ASN A 221 -10.66 12.71 -7.63
CA ASN A 221 -11.41 12.62 -6.38
C ASN A 221 -10.52 12.53 -5.13
N GLY A 222 -9.19 12.49 -5.30
CA GLY A 222 -8.25 12.28 -4.19
C GLY A 222 -8.42 10.93 -3.49
N SER A 223 -9.05 9.94 -4.15
CA SER A 223 -9.21 8.59 -3.63
C SER A 223 -8.06 7.69 -4.07
N ILE A 224 -7.81 6.62 -3.32
CA ILE A 224 -6.63 5.78 -3.52
C ILE A 224 -6.88 4.84 -4.71
N VAL A 225 -6.03 4.93 -5.73
CA VAL A 225 -5.98 3.93 -6.81
C VAL A 225 -5.70 2.55 -6.19
N PRO A 226 -6.48 1.51 -6.54
CA PRO A 226 -6.21 0.14 -6.07
C PRO A 226 -4.73 -0.24 -6.22
N VAL A 227 -4.19 -0.85 -5.16
CA VAL A 227 -2.75 -1.15 -5.08
C VAL A 227 -2.32 -2.12 -6.18
N GLU A 228 -3.21 -3.03 -6.58
CA GLU A 228 -3.01 -4.03 -7.61
C GLU A 228 -2.69 -3.38 -8.97
N ILE A 229 -3.35 -2.26 -9.29
CA ILE A 229 -3.09 -1.51 -10.53
C ILE A 229 -1.68 -0.91 -10.47
N THR A 230 -1.32 -0.29 -9.34
CA THR A 230 0.00 0.31 -9.17
C THR A 230 1.10 -0.76 -9.25
N CYS A 231 0.90 -1.91 -8.60
CA CYS A 231 1.84 -3.03 -8.69
C CYS A 231 1.95 -3.56 -10.11
N LYS A 232 0.83 -3.67 -10.84
CA LYS A 232 0.83 -4.14 -12.23
C LYS A 232 1.56 -3.17 -13.17
N LEU A 233 1.39 -1.87 -12.99
CA LEU A 233 2.11 -0.87 -13.77
C LEU A 233 3.62 -0.92 -13.51
N ILE A 234 4.02 -1.10 -12.25
CA ILE A 234 5.42 -1.29 -11.88
C ILE A 234 5.98 -2.59 -12.49
N GLU A 235 5.25 -3.71 -12.39
CA GLU A 235 5.64 -4.99 -12.99
C GLU A 235 5.82 -4.88 -14.50
N ASN A 236 4.87 -4.29 -15.21
CA ASN A 236 4.96 -4.11 -16.66
C ASN A 236 6.18 -3.25 -17.05
N ALA A 237 6.45 -2.19 -16.28
CA ALA A 237 7.63 -1.35 -16.50
C ALA A 237 8.95 -2.11 -16.23
N MET A 238 8.97 -2.99 -15.22
CA MET A 238 10.13 -3.86 -14.96
C MET A 238 10.39 -4.84 -16.10
N LEU A 239 9.33 -5.48 -16.61
CA LEU A 239 9.43 -6.43 -17.73
C LEU A 239 9.88 -5.75 -19.03
N ALA A 240 9.51 -4.48 -19.24
CA ALA A 240 9.93 -3.71 -20.41
C ALA A 240 11.38 -3.18 -20.33
N ALA A 241 12.01 -3.18 -19.15
CA ALA A 241 13.26 -2.49 -18.89
C ALA A 241 14.55 -3.26 -19.26
N GLY A 242 14.44 -4.44 -19.89
CA GLY A 242 15.59 -5.17 -20.43
C GLY A 242 16.69 -5.45 -19.39
N ASP A 243 17.93 -5.08 -19.71
CA ASP A 243 19.16 -5.38 -18.94
C ASP A 243 19.37 -4.51 -17.68
N ALA A 244 18.29 -4.06 -17.03
CA ALA A 244 18.37 -3.25 -15.82
C ALA A 244 19.07 -4.02 -14.67
N GLN A 245 20.03 -3.39 -13.99
CA GLN A 245 20.70 -3.98 -12.82
C GLN A 245 19.76 -4.09 -11.60
N GLY A 246 18.72 -3.25 -11.58
CA GLY A 246 17.69 -3.22 -10.56
C GLY A 246 16.74 -2.06 -10.78
N PHE A 247 15.80 -1.89 -9.87
CA PHE A 247 14.73 -0.90 -9.96
C PHE A 247 14.65 -0.04 -8.72
N LEU A 248 14.55 1.28 -8.93
CA LEU A 248 14.27 2.26 -7.89
C LEU A 248 12.78 2.54 -7.91
N VAL A 249 12.05 1.97 -6.95
CA VAL A 249 10.61 2.20 -6.83
C VAL A 249 10.42 3.45 -5.96
N ASP A 250 10.21 4.59 -6.62
CA ASP A 250 10.14 5.92 -6.01
C ASP A 250 8.71 6.25 -5.58
N GLY A 251 8.57 6.58 -4.29
CA GLY A 251 7.32 7.03 -3.71
C GLY A 251 6.27 5.93 -3.64
N PHE A 252 6.68 4.67 -3.48
CA PHE A 252 5.82 3.52 -3.17
C PHE A 252 6.65 2.50 -2.36
N PRO A 253 6.08 1.79 -1.38
CA PRO A 253 4.73 1.93 -0.82
C PRO A 253 4.57 3.19 0.06
N ARG A 254 3.40 3.85 0.01
CA ARG A 254 3.11 5.09 0.79
C ARG A 254 2.26 4.88 2.03
N ASN A 255 1.61 3.73 2.15
CA ASN A 255 0.73 3.39 3.25
C ASN A 255 0.66 1.86 3.42
N LYS A 256 -0.07 1.41 4.45
CA LYS A 256 -0.15 -0.01 4.79
C LYS A 256 -0.78 -0.85 3.69
N ASN A 257 -1.83 -0.34 3.04
CA ASN A 257 -2.46 -1.02 1.91
C ASN A 257 -1.48 -1.22 0.74
N ASN A 258 -0.67 -0.21 0.41
CA ASN A 258 0.38 -0.33 -0.59
C ASN A 258 1.41 -1.41 -0.25
N LEU A 259 1.87 -1.42 1.01
CA LEU A 259 2.82 -2.41 1.49
C LEU A 259 2.26 -3.83 1.41
N ASP A 260 1.02 -4.03 1.88
CA ASP A 260 0.37 -5.34 1.89
C ASP A 260 0.09 -5.83 0.47
N GLY A 261 -0.35 -4.95 -0.43
CA GLY A 261 -0.51 -5.27 -1.85
C GLY A 261 0.82 -5.63 -2.53
N TRP A 262 1.90 -4.91 -2.25
CA TRP A 262 3.23 -5.29 -2.75
C TRP A 262 3.65 -6.68 -2.28
N GLN A 263 3.47 -6.97 -0.99
CA GLN A 263 3.81 -8.28 -0.42
C GLN A 263 2.99 -9.42 -1.04
N LYS A 264 1.75 -9.14 -1.43
CA LYS A 264 0.88 -10.10 -2.10
C LYS A 264 1.25 -10.32 -3.56
N GLU A 265 1.51 -9.25 -4.31
CA GLU A 265 1.60 -9.29 -5.78
C GLU A 265 3.03 -9.38 -6.33
N MET A 266 4.05 -8.99 -5.54
CA MET A 266 5.43 -8.76 -6.03
C MET A 266 6.51 -9.52 -5.24
N ASN A 267 6.17 -10.20 -4.13
CA ASN A 267 7.16 -10.80 -3.23
C ASN A 267 7.91 -12.00 -3.83
N ASP A 268 7.27 -12.75 -4.73
CA ASP A 268 7.88 -13.83 -5.51
C ASP A 268 8.69 -13.32 -6.71
N LYS A 269 8.37 -12.12 -7.21
CA LYS A 269 8.98 -11.50 -8.40
C LYS A 269 10.16 -10.57 -8.09
N THR A 270 10.23 -10.07 -6.87
CA THR A 270 11.19 -9.02 -6.49
C THR A 270 11.98 -9.38 -5.25
N LYS A 271 13.24 -8.97 -5.25
CA LYS A 271 14.11 -8.97 -4.07
C LYS A 271 14.29 -7.53 -3.61
N VAL A 272 13.55 -7.14 -2.57
CA VAL A 272 13.70 -5.83 -1.93
C VAL A 272 14.96 -5.86 -1.05
N HIS A 273 15.94 -5.03 -1.37
CA HIS A 273 17.20 -4.98 -0.62
C HIS A 273 17.14 -4.06 0.59
N PHE A 274 16.68 -2.82 0.40
CA PHE A 274 16.52 -1.83 1.45
C PHE A 274 15.58 -0.70 1.01
N VAL A 275 15.21 0.14 1.97
CA VAL A 275 14.56 1.43 1.76
C VAL A 275 15.62 2.52 1.83
N LEU A 276 15.88 3.19 0.72
CA LEU A 276 16.62 4.45 0.70
C LEU A 276 15.68 5.56 1.20
N TYR A 277 15.92 6.06 2.40
CA TYR A 277 15.14 7.14 2.99
C TYR A 277 15.91 8.45 2.91
N LEU A 278 15.43 9.37 2.06
CA LEU A 278 15.97 10.72 1.99
C LEU A 278 15.21 11.61 2.98
N SER A 279 15.80 11.85 4.15
CA SER A 279 15.21 12.68 5.21
C SER A 279 15.55 14.16 5.01
N ALA A 280 14.63 15.04 5.39
CA ALA A 280 14.87 16.48 5.48
C ALA A 280 13.78 17.13 6.34
N PRO A 281 14.08 18.27 6.99
CA PRO A 281 13.08 19.09 7.64
C PRO A 281 11.98 19.50 6.66
N LEU A 282 10.73 19.51 7.14
CA LEU A 282 9.57 19.83 6.31
C LEU A 282 9.64 21.27 5.77
N GLU A 283 10.23 22.19 6.51
CA GLU A 283 10.42 23.58 6.11
C GLU A 283 11.34 23.70 4.89
N VAL A 284 12.40 22.90 4.84
CA VAL A 284 13.31 22.81 3.69
C VAL A 284 12.59 22.20 2.49
N CYS A 285 11.83 21.13 2.74
CA CYS A 285 11.01 20.46 1.73
C CYS A 285 9.97 21.38 1.10
N VAL A 286 9.27 22.18 1.91
CA VAL A 286 8.27 23.14 1.45
C VAL A 286 8.90 24.21 0.58
N LYS A 287 9.99 24.84 1.04
CA LYS A 287 10.74 25.83 0.26
C LYS A 287 11.18 25.28 -1.10
N ARG A 288 11.66 24.03 -1.14
CA ARG A 288 12.07 23.36 -2.40
C ARG A 288 10.90 23.10 -3.34
N CYS A 289 9.73 22.72 -2.82
CA CYS A 289 8.53 22.52 -3.63
C CYS A 289 8.02 23.83 -4.24
N LEU A 290 7.92 24.89 -3.45
CA LEU A 290 7.45 26.20 -3.90
C LEU A 290 8.43 26.91 -4.85
N GLY A 291 9.73 26.64 -4.71
CA GLY A 291 10.78 27.23 -5.56
C GLY A 291 10.96 26.58 -6.93
N ARG A 292 10.20 25.53 -7.27
CA ARG A 292 10.32 24.83 -8.57
C ARG A 292 9.63 25.62 -9.68
N SER A 293 10.42 26.06 -10.65
CA SER A 293 9.96 26.87 -11.80
C SER A 293 9.06 26.11 -12.79
N GLN A 294 9.09 24.76 -12.77
CA GLN A 294 8.21 23.87 -13.55
C GLN A 294 7.32 23.05 -12.61
N GLY A 295 6.49 23.73 -11.81
CA GLY A 295 5.61 23.08 -10.84
C GLY A 295 4.62 22.11 -11.49
N ARG A 296 4.36 21.00 -10.81
CA ARG A 296 3.22 20.13 -11.13
C ARG A 296 1.91 20.88 -10.82
N ALA A 297 0.80 20.47 -11.42
CA ALA A 297 -0.51 21.07 -11.12
C ALA A 297 -0.88 21.03 -9.62
N ASP A 298 -0.27 20.12 -8.85
CA ASP A 298 -0.42 19.95 -7.40
C ASP A 298 0.69 20.62 -6.56
N ASP A 299 1.59 21.42 -7.16
CA ASP A 299 2.62 22.17 -6.41
C ASP A 299 2.09 23.55 -5.96
N ASN A 300 0.92 23.57 -5.31
CA ASN A 300 0.39 24.73 -4.58
C ASN A 300 0.41 24.48 -3.07
N GLU A 301 0.38 25.54 -2.26
CA GLU A 301 0.51 25.45 -0.80
C GLU A 301 -0.50 24.47 -0.18
N GLU A 302 -1.78 24.56 -0.56
CA GLU A 302 -2.84 23.69 -0.03
C GLU A 302 -2.59 22.21 -0.33
N SER A 303 -2.18 21.89 -1.56
CA SER A 303 -1.89 20.53 -1.99
C SER A 303 -0.63 19.98 -1.31
N LEU A 304 0.37 20.84 -1.09
CA LEU A 304 1.59 20.51 -0.39
C LEU A 304 1.34 20.18 1.08
N GLN A 305 0.50 20.98 1.76
CA GLN A 305 0.08 20.69 3.14
C GLN A 305 -0.61 19.32 3.25
N LYS A 306 -1.55 19.01 2.35
CA LYS A 306 -2.20 17.68 2.30
C LYS A 306 -1.19 16.55 2.10
N ARG A 307 -0.18 16.74 1.25
CA ARG A 307 0.89 15.76 1.02
C ARG A 307 1.79 15.56 2.23
N ILE A 308 2.04 16.61 3.01
CA ILE A 308 2.81 16.54 4.27
C ILE A 308 2.03 15.77 5.33
N VAL A 309 0.75 16.08 5.51
CA VAL A 309 -0.14 15.34 6.42
C VAL A 309 -0.17 13.85 6.04
N THR A 310 -0.42 13.54 4.77
CA THR A 310 -0.43 12.16 4.27
C THR A 310 0.91 11.46 4.50
N TYR A 311 2.02 12.16 4.29
CA TYR A 311 3.35 11.61 4.55
C TYR A 311 3.52 11.23 6.02
N ASN A 312 3.19 12.14 6.95
CA ASN A 312 3.33 11.89 8.38
C ASN A 312 2.41 10.77 8.88
N GLU A 313 1.15 10.76 8.45
CA GLU A 313 0.14 9.81 8.93
C GLU A 313 0.27 8.43 8.30
N GLN A 314 0.72 8.34 7.04
CA GLN A 314 0.67 7.09 6.28
C GLN A 314 2.03 6.58 5.82
N THR A 315 2.93 7.45 5.38
CA THR A 315 4.23 7.03 4.82
C THR A 315 5.28 6.84 5.90
N LEU A 316 5.33 7.71 6.91
CA LEU A 316 6.28 7.59 8.01
C LEU A 316 6.14 6.25 8.76
N PRO A 317 4.93 5.75 9.08
CA PRO A 317 4.77 4.41 9.65
C PRO A 317 5.34 3.27 8.79
N ILE A 318 5.37 3.42 7.46
CA ILE A 318 6.00 2.44 6.57
C ILE A 318 7.52 2.50 6.67
N ILE A 319 8.09 3.70 6.78
CA ILE A 319 9.52 3.89 7.01
C ILE A 319 9.91 3.28 8.36
N GLU A 320 9.14 3.55 9.43
CA GLU A 320 9.37 2.93 10.75
C GLU A 320 9.29 1.41 10.69
N TYR A 321 8.27 0.86 10.00
CA TYR A 321 8.17 -0.58 9.78
C TYR A 321 9.43 -1.19 9.16
N TYR A 322 10.01 -0.56 8.13
CA TYR A 322 11.27 -1.04 7.54
C TYR A 322 12.49 -0.74 8.40
N ARG A 323 12.44 0.30 9.24
CA ARG A 323 13.51 0.64 10.18
C ARG A 323 13.63 -0.44 11.27
N ASP A 324 12.50 -0.89 11.80
CA ASP A 324 12.43 -2.01 12.76
C ASP A 324 12.99 -3.32 12.19
N LEU A 325 12.91 -3.50 10.86
CA LEU A 325 13.50 -4.63 10.14
C LEU A 325 15.00 -4.45 9.83
N GLY A 326 15.61 -3.31 10.18
CA GLY A 326 17.00 -2.99 9.83
C GLY A 326 17.23 -2.71 8.34
N MET A 327 16.15 -2.50 7.58
CA MET A 327 16.18 -2.34 6.12
C MET A 327 16.23 -0.88 5.66
N VAL A 328 16.21 0.09 6.57
CA VAL A 328 16.32 1.52 6.20
C VAL A 328 17.79 1.92 6.06
N ARG A 329 18.08 2.67 5.00
CA ARG A 329 19.32 3.40 4.77
C ARG A 329 18.97 4.88 4.66
N GLU A 330 19.13 5.59 5.77
CA GLU A 330 18.74 6.99 5.89
C GLU A 330 19.89 7.92 5.51
N ILE A 331 19.58 8.93 4.70
CA ILE A 331 20.51 9.97 4.25
C ILE A 331 19.82 11.32 4.39
N SER A 332 20.47 12.26 5.08
CA SER A 332 20.00 13.65 5.12
C SER A 332 20.13 14.27 3.73
N SER A 333 19.03 14.83 3.25
CA SER A 333 18.94 15.51 1.97
C SER A 333 19.02 17.03 2.10
N GLU A 334 19.40 17.57 3.26
CA GLU A 334 19.63 19.00 3.47
C GLU A 334 20.84 19.56 2.70
N PRO A 335 22.00 18.85 2.63
CA PRO A 335 23.15 19.32 1.87
C PRO A 335 22.90 19.48 0.37
N GLY A 336 23.90 19.98 -0.34
CA GLY A 336 23.87 20.10 -1.80
C GLY A 336 23.73 18.73 -2.49
N PRO A 337 23.12 18.66 -3.69
CA PRO A 337 22.84 17.39 -4.38
C PRO A 337 24.04 16.46 -4.56
N ASP A 338 25.24 17.02 -4.74
CA ASP A 338 26.50 16.27 -4.90
C ASP A 338 26.94 15.57 -3.62
N GLN A 339 26.84 16.26 -2.48
CA GLN A 339 27.15 15.66 -1.19
C GLN A 339 26.15 14.56 -0.84
N VAL A 340 24.86 14.81 -1.06
CA VAL A 340 23.82 13.79 -0.85
C VAL A 340 24.07 12.56 -1.73
N PHE A 341 24.48 12.76 -2.98
CA PHE A 341 24.76 11.65 -3.88
C PHE A 341 26.01 10.85 -3.47
N ALA A 342 27.05 11.50 -2.93
CA ALA A 342 28.22 10.80 -2.42
C ALA A 342 27.84 9.81 -1.29
N ASP A 343 26.92 10.21 -0.40
CA ASP A 343 26.41 9.34 0.65
C ASP A 343 25.54 8.20 0.09
N VAL A 344 24.72 8.50 -0.94
CA VAL A 344 23.92 7.50 -1.66
C VAL A 344 24.82 6.46 -2.34
N GLU A 345 25.88 6.91 -2.99
CA GLU A 345 26.87 6.05 -3.65
C GLU A 345 27.51 5.09 -2.66
N LYS A 346 27.88 5.57 -1.46
CA LYS A 346 28.39 4.72 -0.38
C LYS A 346 27.38 3.64 0.02
N VAL A 347 26.11 4.01 0.21
CA VAL A 347 25.05 3.04 0.57
C VAL A 347 24.88 1.95 -0.49
N PHE A 348 24.91 2.32 -1.77
CA PHE A 348 24.77 1.35 -2.86
C PHE A 348 26.00 0.42 -2.99
N ASN A 349 27.20 0.98 -2.83
CA ASN A 349 28.44 0.20 -2.80
C ASN A 349 28.47 -0.78 -1.62
N ASP A 350 28.08 -0.33 -0.41
CA ASP A 350 28.01 -1.17 0.80
C ASP A 350 26.97 -2.30 0.65
N ALA A 351 25.93 -2.09 -0.17
CA ALA A 351 24.95 -3.11 -0.53
C ALA A 351 25.44 -4.08 -1.64
N GLY A 352 26.64 -3.87 -2.18
CA GLY A 352 27.25 -4.73 -3.19
C GLY A 352 26.85 -4.42 -4.63
N PHE A 353 26.17 -3.30 -4.88
CA PHE A 353 25.92 -2.84 -6.25
C PHE A 353 27.17 -2.18 -6.82
N LYS A 354 27.53 -2.54 -8.05
CA LYS A 354 28.72 -2.01 -8.73
C LYS A 354 28.33 -0.85 -9.62
N SER A 355 29.18 0.17 -9.66
CA SER A 355 29.05 1.22 -10.68
C SER A 355 29.23 0.63 -12.08
N HIS A 356 28.50 1.20 -13.01
CA HIS A 356 28.37 0.71 -14.39
C HIS A 356 29.53 1.10 -15.29
#